data_AF-A0A0Q7WAV2-F1
#
_entry.id   AF-A0A0Q7WAV2-F1
#
_cell.length_a   1.000
_cell.length_b   1.000
_cell.length_c   1.000
_cell.angle_alpha   90.00
_cell.angle_beta   90.00
_cell.angle_gamma   90.00
#
_symmetry.space_group_name_H-M   'P 1'
#
loop_
_entity.id
_entity.type
_entity.pdbx_description
1 polymer ?
#
loop_
_entity_poly.entity_id
_entity_poly.type
_entity_poly.pdbx_seq_one_letter_code
_entity_poly.pdbx_strand_id
1 'polypeptide(L)'
;MRPSSLLIFNRLGLAILTAVPLSSLASPAQMANESKEKACKALISLAKARHLAVKSPGEYRCESVEDFVNRAYFVIGLKFWAVDVPKGFDGSNLVGWYAVRKSDDTVYELNVADWKTGSRIDVRN
;
A
#
# COMPACT_ATOMS: atom_id res chain seq x y z
N MET A 1 -59.10 40.59 -39.67
CA MET A 1 -58.30 39.56 -38.98
C MET A 1 -57.54 40.22 -37.82
N ARG A 2 -57.85 39.85 -36.58
CA ARG A 2 -57.10 40.06 -35.31
C ARG A 2 -56.60 38.66 -34.85
N PRO A 3 -55.77 38.44 -33.80
CA PRO A 3 -54.94 39.35 -32.98
C PRO A 3 -53.48 38.83 -32.72
N SER A 4 -52.68 39.67 -32.04
CA SER A 4 -51.74 39.40 -30.92
C SER A 4 -50.89 38.11 -30.85
N SER A 5 -49.60 38.25 -30.51
CA SER A 5 -49.12 37.97 -29.14
C SER A 5 -47.60 38.23 -28.96
N LEU A 6 -47.29 39.02 -27.93
CA LEU A 6 -45.99 39.15 -27.29
C LEU A 6 -45.54 37.80 -26.72
N LEU A 7 -44.25 37.47 -26.83
CA LEU A 7 -43.59 36.55 -25.91
C LEU A 7 -42.31 37.18 -25.38
N ILE A 8 -42.44 37.78 -24.20
CA ILE A 8 -41.38 38.16 -23.29
C ILE A 8 -40.81 36.86 -22.71
N PHE A 9 -39.61 36.46 -23.11
CA PHE A 9 -38.92 35.33 -22.49
C PHE A 9 -38.19 35.78 -21.22
N ASN A 10 -38.78 35.37 -20.11
CA ASN A 10 -38.37 35.55 -18.73
C ASN A 10 -36.97 34.93 -18.51
N ARG A 11 -35.95 35.75 -18.23
CA ARG A 11 -34.61 35.27 -17.83
C ARG A 11 -34.64 34.89 -16.35
N LEU A 12 -35.01 33.64 -16.04
CA LEU A 12 -34.69 33.05 -14.74
C LEU A 12 -33.19 32.77 -14.68
N GLY A 13 -32.46 33.66 -14.02
CA GLY A 13 -31.08 33.45 -13.63
C GLY A 13 -31.00 32.37 -12.55
N LEU A 14 -30.62 31.16 -12.95
CA LEU A 14 -30.34 30.04 -12.05
C LEU A 14 -28.97 30.27 -11.40
N ALA A 15 -28.96 30.80 -10.17
CA ALA A 15 -27.75 30.93 -9.37
C ALA A 15 -27.33 29.53 -8.87
N ILE A 16 -26.34 28.94 -9.53
CA ILE A 16 -25.73 27.67 -9.11
C ILE A 16 -24.80 27.96 -7.93
N LEU A 17 -25.26 27.68 -6.71
CA LEU A 17 -24.38 27.58 -5.54
C LEU A 17 -23.48 26.35 -5.73
N THR A 18 -22.24 26.57 -6.16
CA THR A 18 -21.21 25.53 -6.15
C THR A 18 -20.76 25.31 -4.71
N ALA A 19 -21.29 24.27 -4.06
CA ALA A 19 -20.74 23.76 -2.82
C ALA A 19 -19.30 23.28 -3.08
N VAL A 20 -18.30 24.01 -2.57
CA VAL A 20 -16.90 23.61 -2.64
C VAL A 20 -16.73 22.45 -1.64
N PRO A 21 -16.42 21.22 -2.09
CA PRO A 21 -16.12 20.16 -1.15
C PRO A 21 -14.83 20.53 -0.39
N LEU A 22 -14.91 20.61 0.94
CA LEU A 22 -13.71 20.64 1.78
C LEU A 22 -12.96 19.32 1.57
N SER A 23 -11.97 19.35 0.68
CA SER A 23 -11.00 18.27 0.58
C SER A 23 -10.20 18.25 1.89
N SER A 24 -10.51 17.29 2.75
CA SER A 24 -9.75 17.05 3.98
C SER A 24 -8.31 16.74 3.58
N LEU A 25 -7.38 17.65 3.87
CA LEU A 25 -5.96 17.42 3.65
C LEU A 25 -5.52 16.31 4.62
N ALA A 26 -5.26 15.12 4.08
CA ALA A 26 -4.69 14.03 4.87
C ALA A 26 -3.38 14.49 5.50
N SER A 27 -3.20 14.24 6.80
CA SER A 27 -1.96 14.61 7.47
C SER A 27 -0.76 13.84 6.89
N PRO A 28 0.46 14.41 6.86
CA PRO A 28 1.64 13.70 6.38
C PRO A 28 1.90 12.37 7.10
N ALA A 29 1.57 12.29 8.39
CA ALA A 29 1.67 11.08 9.19
C ALA A 29 0.70 9.99 8.70
N GLN A 30 -0.53 10.37 8.34
CA GLN A 30 -1.52 9.44 7.81
C GLN A 30 -1.12 8.93 6.42
N MET A 31 -0.64 9.81 5.54
CA MET A 31 -0.14 9.41 4.22
C MET A 31 1.07 8.46 4.32
N ALA A 32 1.97 8.70 5.28
CA ALA A 32 3.09 7.82 5.54
C ALA A 32 2.62 6.43 6.01
N ASN A 33 1.63 6.37 6.90
CA ASN A 33 1.09 5.10 7.38
C ASN A 33 0.39 4.31 6.26
N GLU A 34 -0.42 4.97 5.44
CA GLU A 34 -1.08 4.36 4.28
C GLU A 34 -0.06 3.80 3.27
N SER A 35 1.04 4.53 3.04
CA SER A 35 2.11 4.08 2.14
C SER A 35 2.84 2.84 2.69
N LYS A 36 3.06 2.78 4.01
CA LYS A 36 3.65 1.61 4.68
C LYS A 36 2.73 0.39 4.60
N GLU A 37 1.43 0.59 4.82
CA GLU A 37 0.43 -0.47 4.70
C GLU A 37 0.35 -1.00 3.26
N LYS A 38 0.37 -0.10 2.26
CA LYS A 38 0.40 -0.45 0.84
C LYS A 38 1.63 -1.31 0.51
N ALA A 39 2.82 -0.91 0.96
CA ALA A 39 4.04 -1.67 0.74
C ALA A 39 4.00 -3.07 1.38
N CYS A 40 3.48 -3.19 2.60
CA CYS A 40 3.28 -4.48 3.27
C CYS A 40 2.30 -5.38 2.49
N LYS A 41 1.17 -4.83 2.03
CA LYS A 41 0.20 -5.57 1.20
C LYS A 41 0.82 -6.08 -0.11
N ALA A 42 1.61 -5.26 -0.78
CA ALA A 42 2.32 -5.65 -2.00
C ALA A 42 3.27 -6.83 -1.74
N LEU A 43 4.09 -6.75 -0.67
CA LEU A 43 5.00 -7.82 -0.29
C LEU A 43 4.27 -9.11 0.09
N ILE A 44 3.19 -9.05 0.88
CA ILE A 44 2.39 -10.24 1.24
C ILE A 44 1.78 -10.88 0.00
N SER A 45 1.25 -10.09 -0.94
CA SER A 45 0.68 -10.60 -2.19
C SER A 45 1.72 -11.37 -2.99
N LEU A 46 2.91 -10.78 -3.16
CA LEU A 46 4.04 -11.40 -3.84
C LEU A 46 4.52 -12.67 -3.10
N ALA A 47 4.61 -12.63 -1.77
CA ALA A 47 5.03 -13.76 -0.96
C ALA A 47 4.10 -14.97 -1.08
N LYS A 48 2.78 -14.72 -1.15
CA LYS A 48 1.77 -15.74 -1.44
C LYS A 48 1.95 -16.32 -2.83
N ALA A 49 2.12 -15.47 -3.86
CA ALA A 49 2.28 -15.91 -5.24
C ALA A 49 3.56 -16.73 -5.47
N ARG A 50 4.64 -16.42 -4.73
CA ARG A 50 5.93 -17.12 -4.84
C ARG A 50 6.14 -18.22 -3.82
N HIS A 51 5.15 -18.49 -2.95
CA HIS A 51 5.25 -19.47 -1.87
C HIS A 51 6.55 -19.33 -1.04
N LEU A 52 6.88 -18.11 -0.61
CA LEU A 52 8.17 -17.83 0.07
C LEU A 52 8.32 -18.55 1.42
N ALA A 53 7.22 -18.90 2.09
CA ALA A 53 7.25 -19.74 3.27
C ALA A 53 7.37 -21.22 2.90
N VAL A 54 8.27 -21.94 3.59
CA VAL A 54 8.50 -23.38 3.41
C VAL A 54 7.32 -24.21 3.93
N LYS A 55 6.59 -23.71 4.92
CA LYS A 55 5.44 -24.38 5.54
C LYS A 55 4.11 -23.78 5.06
N SER A 56 3.08 -24.63 5.00
CA SER A 56 1.69 -24.25 4.70
C SER A 56 0.75 -25.26 5.37
N PRO A 57 -0.44 -24.87 5.89
CA PRO A 57 -1.06 -23.53 5.81
C PRO A 57 -0.58 -22.57 6.91
N GLY A 58 -0.79 -21.27 6.70
CA GLY A 58 -0.43 -20.20 7.64
C GLY A 58 -0.63 -18.80 7.08
N GLU A 59 -0.14 -17.79 7.81
CA GLU A 59 -0.31 -16.38 7.49
C GLU A 59 1.02 -15.61 7.45
N TYR A 60 1.20 -14.80 6.41
CA TYR A 60 2.27 -13.81 6.35
C TYR A 60 1.88 -12.55 7.15
N ARG A 61 2.83 -11.98 7.90
CA ARG A 61 2.69 -10.67 8.55
C ARG A 61 3.98 -9.87 8.42
N CYS A 62 3.84 -8.55 8.36
CA CYS A 62 4.97 -7.63 8.30
C CYS A 62 5.38 -7.21 9.71
N GLU A 63 6.68 -7.19 9.98
CA GLU A 63 7.29 -6.56 11.13
C GLU A 63 8.04 -5.28 10.71
N SER A 64 8.09 -4.34 11.66
CA SER A 64 8.43 -2.92 11.58
C SER A 64 9.04 -2.39 10.27
N VAL A 65 8.43 -1.29 9.85
CA VAL A 65 8.78 -0.53 8.66
C VAL A 65 9.69 0.63 9.05
N GLU A 66 10.98 0.36 9.17
CA GLU A 66 11.98 1.42 9.32
C GLU A 66 12.31 2.03 7.95
N ASP A 67 12.52 3.35 7.95
CA ASP A 67 13.01 4.06 6.78
C ASP A 67 14.51 3.74 6.62
N PHE A 68 14.83 3.12 5.49
CA PHE A 68 16.20 2.77 5.13
C PHE A 68 17.05 4.01 4.90
N VAL A 69 18.38 3.86 5.03
CA VAL A 69 19.37 4.92 4.77
C VAL A 69 19.12 5.58 3.41
N ASN A 70 18.74 4.77 2.41
CA ASN A 70 18.18 5.26 1.16
C ASN A 70 16.66 5.40 1.31
N ARG A 71 16.19 6.65 1.49
CA ARG A 71 14.77 7.02 1.66
C ARG A 71 13.86 6.55 0.52
N ALA A 72 14.39 5.96 -0.55
CA ALA A 72 13.66 5.36 -1.67
C ALA A 72 12.93 4.05 -1.33
N TYR A 73 13.21 3.42 -0.18
CA TYR A 73 12.67 2.10 0.17
C TYR A 73 11.97 2.09 1.54
N PHE A 74 10.96 1.22 1.67
CA PHE A 74 10.50 0.68 2.94
C PHE A 74 11.23 -0.63 3.20
N VAL A 75 11.83 -0.79 4.39
CA VAL A 75 12.40 -2.08 4.81
C VAL A 75 11.37 -2.81 5.63
N ILE A 76 11.12 -4.07 5.28
CA ILE A 76 10.07 -4.88 5.89
C ILE A 76 10.63 -6.25 6.24
N GLY A 77 10.50 -6.63 7.52
CA GLY A 77 10.69 -8.00 7.94
C GLY A 77 9.42 -8.79 7.62
N LEU A 78 9.50 -9.79 6.75
CA LEU A 78 8.36 -10.66 6.46
C LEU A 78 8.44 -11.88 7.37
N LYS A 79 7.37 -12.15 8.09
CA LYS A 79 7.23 -13.29 8.98
C LYS A 79 6.08 -14.18 8.53
N PHE A 80 6.14 -15.48 8.84
CA PHE A 80 5.09 -16.45 8.54
C PHE A 80 4.73 -17.27 9.76
N TRP A 81 3.46 -17.29 10.14
CA TRP A 81 2.93 -18.10 11.24
C TRP A 81 2.16 -19.28 10.65
N ALA A 82 2.78 -20.45 10.67
CA ALA A 82 2.10 -21.69 10.33
C ALA A 82 1.08 -22.06 11.42
N VAL A 83 0.00 -22.75 11.03
CA VAL A 83 -1.09 -23.12 11.96
C VAL A 83 -0.65 -24.09 13.07
N ASP A 84 0.45 -24.80 12.85
CA ASP A 84 1.05 -25.78 13.76
C ASP A 84 2.05 -25.15 14.75
N VAL A 85 2.30 -23.84 14.66
CA VAL A 85 3.23 -23.16 15.57
C VAL A 85 2.62 -23.08 16.97
N PRO A 86 3.26 -23.67 18.00
CA PRO A 86 2.75 -23.65 19.37
C PRO A 86 2.63 -22.22 19.92
N LYS A 87 1.65 -22.00 20.81
CA LYS A 87 1.59 -20.77 21.61
C LYS A 87 2.85 -20.72 22.49
N GLY A 88 3.62 -19.64 22.38
CA GLY A 88 4.90 -19.48 23.10
C GLY A 88 6.12 -20.03 22.36
N PHE A 89 6.05 -20.16 21.03
CA PHE A 89 7.23 -20.50 20.22
C PHE A 89 8.26 -19.36 20.23
N ASP A 90 9.45 -19.65 20.77
CA ASP A 90 10.60 -18.73 20.86
C ASP A 90 11.54 -18.81 19.64
N GLY A 91 11.15 -19.48 18.56
CA GLY A 91 11.94 -19.55 17.33
C GLY A 91 11.65 -18.42 16.34
N SER A 92 12.57 -18.22 15.39
CA SER A 92 12.38 -17.23 14.33
C SER A 92 11.38 -17.74 13.29
N ASN A 93 10.29 -17.01 13.13
CA ASN A 93 9.31 -17.21 12.08
C ASN A 93 9.55 -16.22 10.90
N LEU A 94 10.75 -15.64 10.85
CA LEU A 94 11.18 -14.75 9.81
C LEU A 94 11.36 -15.53 8.50
N VAL A 95 10.65 -15.09 7.46
CA VAL A 95 10.84 -15.54 6.09
C VAL A 95 12.06 -14.84 5.49
N GLY A 96 12.18 -13.54 5.73
CA GLY A 96 13.31 -12.74 5.26
C GLY A 96 13.10 -11.25 5.47
N TRP A 97 14.10 -10.48 5.06
CA TRP A 97 14.05 -9.02 5.00
C TRP A 97 13.95 -8.55 3.56
N TYR A 98 13.12 -7.54 3.33
CA TYR A 98 12.80 -7.08 1.99
C TYR A 98 12.83 -5.56 1.92
N ALA A 99 13.27 -5.04 0.78
CA ALA A 99 13.17 -3.64 0.44
C ALA A 99 12.06 -3.45 -0.60
N VAL A 100 11.04 -2.65 -0.25
CA VAL A 100 9.95 -2.29 -1.15
C VAL A 100 10.16 -0.87 -1.63
N ARG A 101 10.31 -0.67 -2.94
CA ARG A 101 10.56 0.65 -3.53
C ARG A 101 9.31 1.52 -3.44
N LYS A 102 9.45 2.74 -2.88
CA LYS A 102 8.32 3.65 -2.65
C LYS A 102 7.62 4.14 -3.93
N SER A 103 8.31 4.16 -5.06
CA SER A 103 7.78 4.70 -6.32
C SER A 103 6.85 3.74 -7.07
N ASP A 104 7.10 2.44 -6.99
CA ASP A 104 6.44 1.43 -7.84
C ASP A 104 6.12 0.11 -7.11
N ASP A 105 6.32 0.07 -5.79
CA ASP A 105 6.13 -1.10 -4.94
C ASP A 105 6.97 -2.33 -5.33
N THR A 106 8.03 -2.17 -6.15
CA THR A 106 8.91 -3.27 -6.53
C THR A 106 9.62 -3.83 -5.30
N VAL A 107 9.62 -5.16 -5.16
CA VAL A 107 10.23 -5.89 -4.05
C VAL A 107 11.63 -6.37 -4.41
N TYR A 108 12.57 -6.18 -3.48
CA TYR A 108 13.93 -6.71 -3.54
C TYR A 108 14.20 -7.48 -2.26
N GLU A 109 15.01 -8.54 -2.34
CA GLU A 109 15.62 -9.11 -1.14
C GLU A 109 16.55 -8.09 -0.51
N LEU A 110 16.60 -8.06 0.82
CA LEU A 110 17.52 -7.21 1.57
C LEU A 110 18.57 -8.07 2.25
N ASN A 111 19.83 -7.83 1.92
CA ASN A 111 20.93 -8.37 2.69
C ASN A 111 21.10 -7.53 3.96
N VAL A 112 20.77 -8.09 5.10
CA VAL A 112 20.90 -7.41 6.40
C VAL A 112 22.33 -7.31 6.91
N ALA A 113 23.27 -8.07 6.35
CA ALA A 113 24.68 -8.01 6.77
C ALA A 113 25.36 -6.71 6.33
N ASP A 114 25.01 -6.22 5.13
CA ASP A 114 25.60 -5.01 4.55
C ASP A 114 24.57 -3.92 4.21
N TRP A 115 23.29 -4.17 4.53
CA TRP A 115 22.16 -3.29 4.23
C TRP A 115 22.16 -2.88 2.76
N LYS A 116 22.19 -3.87 1.86
CA LYS A 116 22.06 -3.66 0.41
C LYS A 116 20.89 -4.45 -0.17
N THR A 117 20.24 -3.84 -1.17
CA THR A 117 19.23 -4.52 -1.97
C THR A 117 19.90 -5.55 -2.87
N GLY A 118 19.44 -6.79 -2.77
CA GLY A 118 19.83 -7.90 -3.63
C GLY A 118 18.93 -7.99 -4.87
N SER A 119 18.60 -9.22 -5.24
CA SER A 119 17.79 -9.53 -6.41
C SER A 119 16.37 -8.96 -6.29
N ARG A 120 15.87 -8.44 -7.41
CA ARG A 120 14.45 -8.12 -7.59
C ARG A 120 13.63 -9.40 -7.55
N ILE A 121 12.49 -9.36 -6.87
CA ILE A 121 11.54 -10.46 -6.83
C ILE A 121 10.32 -10.07 -7.67
N ASP A 122 10.01 -10.88 -8.68
CA ASP A 122 8.86 -10.69 -9.55
C ASP A 122 7.91 -11.89 -9.49
N VAL A 123 6.65 -11.65 -9.84
CA VAL A 123 5.62 -12.71 -9.92
C VAL A 123 5.78 -13.53 -11.22
N ARG A 124 6.41 -12.98 -12.25
CA ARG A 124 6.59 -13.63 -13.55
C ARG A 124 7.87 -14.49 -13.54
N ASN A 125 7.71 -15.79 -13.79
CA ASN A 125 8.75 -16.60 -14.43
C ASN A 125 8.67 -16.37 -15.94
#